data_AF-A0A8K0KRV2-F1
#
_entry.id   AF-A0A8K0KRV2-F1
#
_cell.length_a   1.000
_cell.length_b   1.000
_cell.length_c   1.000
_cell.angle_alpha   90.00
_cell.angle_beta   90.00
_cell.angle_gamma   90.00
#
_symmetry.space_group_name_H-M   'P 1'
#
loop_
_entity.id
_entity.type
_entity.pdbx_description
1 polymer ?
#
loop_
_entity_poly.entity_id
_entity_poly.type
_entity_poly.pdbx_seq_one_letter_code
_entity_poly.pdbx_strand_id
1 'polypeptide(L)'
;MASQQKQTTNQQDVLYLLERPTEPFFFPKGDKKAVFDIPNNDYLVERFRPVADDLTTRFGEDSVKIPVRAVTVPDISLPMQLGRRENFSLFLPRHREMAARLIDIFLSKKFLSPQSSPWILTL
;
A
#
# COMPACT_ATOMS: atom_id res chain seq x y z
N MET A 1 -31.45 -1.09 6.84
CA MET A 1 -31.03 -0.69 5.48
C MET A 1 -29.69 0.01 5.61
N ALA A 2 -28.59 -0.72 5.41
CA ALA A 2 -27.24 -0.16 5.50
C ALA A 2 -26.86 0.41 4.13
N SER A 3 -26.82 1.75 4.04
CA SER A 3 -26.34 2.46 2.87
C SER A 3 -24.87 2.12 2.65
N GLN A 4 -24.58 1.31 1.62
CA GLN A 4 -23.22 1.11 1.15
C GLN A 4 -22.74 2.43 0.55
N GLN A 5 -21.90 3.17 1.29
CA GLN A 5 -21.24 4.35 0.77
C GLN A 5 -20.32 3.92 -0.37
N LYS A 6 -20.59 4.42 -1.58
CA LYS A 6 -19.76 4.24 -2.76
C LYS A 6 -18.44 4.97 -2.51
N GLN A 7 -17.42 4.22 -2.11
CA GLN A 7 -16.09 4.75 -1.84
C GLN A 7 -15.43 5.20 -3.16
N THR A 8 -15.37 6.51 -3.38
CA THR A 8 -14.71 7.10 -4.55
C THR A 8 -13.22 7.26 -4.23
N THR A 9 -12.40 6.26 -4.58
CA THR A 9 -10.94 6.39 -4.52
C THR A 9 -10.51 7.41 -5.58
N ASN A 10 -9.89 8.52 -5.17
CA ASN A 10 -9.31 9.46 -6.11
C ASN A 10 -7.96 8.89 -6.58
N GLN A 11 -7.74 8.81 -7.89
CA GLN A 11 -6.46 8.31 -8.44
C GLN A 11 -5.26 9.13 -7.94
N GLN A 12 -5.49 10.40 -7.60
CA GLN A 12 -4.49 11.30 -7.05
C GLN A 12 -4.03 10.89 -5.63
N ASP A 13 -4.81 10.11 -4.88
CA ASP A 13 -4.46 9.70 -3.51
C ASP A 13 -3.19 8.84 -3.48
N VAL A 14 -2.92 8.09 -4.56
CA VAL A 14 -1.71 7.28 -4.71
C VAL A 14 -0.45 8.16 -4.74
N LEU A 15 -0.57 9.42 -5.16
CA LEU A 15 0.57 10.33 -5.25
C LEU A 15 1.16 10.65 -3.87
N TYR A 16 0.35 10.61 -2.80
CA TYR A 16 0.85 10.80 -1.43
C TYR A 16 1.82 9.68 -0.98
N LEU A 17 1.77 8.49 -1.60
CA LEU A 17 2.73 7.40 -1.31
C LEU A 17 4.11 7.65 -1.92
N LEU A 18 4.22 8.55 -2.89
CA LEU A 18 5.48 8.90 -3.56
C LEU A 18 6.21 10.03 -2.85
N GLU A 19 5.56 10.71 -1.91
CA GLU A 19 6.11 11.81 -1.13
C GLU A 19 6.78 11.32 0.17
N ARG A 20 8.01 11.79 0.43
CA ARG A 20 8.78 11.45 1.65
C ARG A 20 8.82 9.93 1.88
N PRO A 21 9.43 9.15 0.96
CA PRO A 21 9.30 7.68 0.92
C PRO A 21 9.89 6.95 2.12
N THR A 22 10.80 7.59 2.85
CA THR A 22 11.42 7.03 4.06
C THR A 22 10.51 7.12 5.28
N GLU A 23 9.48 7.95 5.24
CA GLU A 23 8.53 8.11 6.33
C GLU A 23 7.42 7.07 6.29
N PRO A 24 6.90 6.64 7.45
CA PRO A 24 5.74 5.76 7.47
C PRO A 24 4.53 6.43 6.80
N PHE A 25 3.75 5.65 6.07
CA PHE A 25 2.63 6.16 5.28
C PHE A 25 1.47 6.71 6.14
N PHE A 26 1.39 6.35 7.42
CA PHE A 26 0.40 6.87 8.37
C PHE A 26 0.75 8.27 8.92
N PHE A 27 1.88 8.85 8.52
CA PHE A 27 2.17 10.26 8.78
C PHE A 27 1.43 11.14 7.77
N PRO A 28 1.03 12.37 8.15
CA PRO A 28 0.36 13.30 7.25
C PRO A 28 1.26 13.66 6.05
N LYS A 29 0.68 13.64 4.86
CA LYS A 29 1.34 13.91 3.56
C LYS A 29 0.78 15.16 2.88
N GLY A 30 1.65 15.87 2.16
CA GLY A 30 1.33 17.08 1.41
C GLY A 30 0.76 18.22 2.27
N ASP A 31 0.40 19.31 1.58
CA ASP A 31 -0.11 20.53 2.23
C ASP A 31 -1.45 20.32 2.94
N LYS A 32 -2.25 19.36 2.44
CA LYS A 32 -3.57 19.02 2.99
C LYS A 32 -3.50 18.08 4.19
N LYS A 33 -2.29 17.73 4.66
CA LYS A 33 -2.07 16.78 5.76
C LYS A 33 -2.88 15.50 5.56
N ALA A 34 -2.83 14.92 4.36
CA ALA A 34 -3.61 13.72 4.06
C ALA A 34 -3.06 12.52 4.84
N VAL A 35 -3.93 11.74 5.49
CA VAL A 35 -3.58 10.59 6.32
C VAL A 35 -4.33 9.36 5.84
N PHE A 36 -3.62 8.25 5.67
CA PHE A 36 -4.25 6.97 5.32
C PHE A 36 -4.90 6.34 6.55
N ASP A 37 -6.20 6.08 6.44
CA ASP A 37 -6.98 5.41 7.48
C ASP A 37 -6.77 3.89 7.37
N ILE A 38 -6.08 3.32 8.35
CA ILE A 38 -5.59 1.94 8.31
C ILE A 38 -6.66 1.01 8.91
N PRO A 39 -7.12 -0.02 8.17
CA PRO A 39 -8.18 -0.88 8.66
C PRO A 39 -7.73 -1.87 9.75
N ASN A 40 -6.48 -2.35 9.69
CA ASN A 40 -5.94 -3.38 10.60
C ASN A 40 -4.52 -3.04 11.08
N ASN A 41 -4.18 -3.44 12.31
CA ASN A 41 -2.83 -3.25 12.87
C ASN A 41 -1.71 -4.03 12.14
N ASP A 42 -2.06 -4.97 11.26
CA ASP A 42 -1.10 -5.74 10.47
C ASP A 42 -0.34 -4.90 9.44
N TYR A 43 -0.90 -3.76 9.03
CA TYR A 43 -0.23 -2.80 8.15
C TYR A 43 0.80 -1.94 8.87
N LEU A 44 0.81 -1.97 10.21
CA LEU A 44 1.80 -1.30 11.03
C LEU A 44 2.99 -2.23 11.28
N VAL A 45 4.18 -1.64 11.19
CA VAL A 45 5.40 -2.31 11.66
C VAL A 45 5.25 -2.61 13.15
N GLU A 46 5.73 -3.75 13.61
CA GLU A 46 5.52 -4.28 14.97
C GLU A 46 5.71 -3.25 16.08
N ARG A 47 6.77 -2.43 15.99
CA ARG A 47 7.06 -1.36 16.96
C ARG A 47 5.98 -0.27 17.11
N PHE A 48 5.10 -0.10 16.12
CA PHE A 48 4.05 0.91 16.13
C PHE A 48 2.67 0.35 16.51
N ARG A 49 2.52 -0.98 16.55
CA ARG A 49 1.25 -1.61 16.95
C ARG A 49 0.77 -1.19 18.34
N PRO A 50 1.64 -1.06 19.38
CA PRO A 50 1.19 -0.66 20.72
C PRO A 50 0.65 0.77 20.80
N VAL A 51 0.96 1.62 19.82
CA VAL A 51 0.61 3.05 19.79
C VAL A 51 -0.34 3.40 18.64
N ALA A 52 -0.98 2.39 18.01
CA ALA A 52 -1.84 2.58 16.85
C ALA A 52 -3.00 3.57 17.10
N ASP A 53 -3.64 3.48 18.27
CA ASP A 53 -4.76 4.34 18.65
C ASP A 53 -4.32 5.79 18.83
N ASP A 54 -3.17 6.00 19.48
CA ASP A 54 -2.58 7.33 19.71
C ASP A 54 -2.12 8.00 18.39
N LEU A 55 -1.61 7.22 17.42
CA LEU A 55 -1.28 7.73 16.09
C LEU A 55 -2.53 8.24 15.36
N THR A 56 -3.64 7.51 15.47
CA THR A 56 -4.92 7.89 14.86
C THR A 56 -5.47 9.17 15.46
N THR A 57 -5.39 9.33 16.79
CA THR A 57 -5.81 10.57 17.47
C THR A 57 -4.93 11.75 17.08
N ARG A 58 -3.60 11.60 17.11
CA ARG A 58 -2.64 12.70 16.86
C ARG A 58 -2.69 13.24 15.44
N PHE A 59 -2.87 12.36 14.45
CA PHE A 59 -2.85 12.77 13.05
C PHE A 59 -4.25 12.95 12.46
N GLY A 60 -5.32 12.63 13.20
CA GLY A 60 -6.67 12.51 12.67
C GLY A 60 -7.54 13.78 12.68
N GLU A 61 -7.38 14.70 13.64
CA GLU A 61 -8.37 15.76 13.90
C GLU A 61 -8.53 16.80 12.76
N ASP A 62 -7.43 17.25 12.15
CA ASP A 62 -7.44 18.28 11.09
C ASP A 62 -6.95 17.73 9.72
N SER A 63 -7.08 16.42 9.49
CA SER A 63 -6.51 15.74 8.31
C SER A 63 -7.56 15.32 7.30
N VAL A 64 -7.18 15.28 6.03
CA VAL A 64 -7.96 14.59 4.99
C VAL A 64 -7.70 13.09 5.12
N LYS A 65 -8.71 12.32 5.52
CA LYS A 65 -8.61 10.86 5.68
C LYS A 65 -8.81 10.14 4.35
N ILE A 66 -7.82 9.34 3.96
CA ILE A 66 -7.86 8.49 2.76
C ILE A 66 -8.14 7.05 3.21
N PRO A 67 -9.35 6.51 2.95
CA PRO A 67 -9.73 5.20 3.46
C PRO A 67 -9.03 4.07 2.71
N VAL A 68 -8.29 3.22 3.44
CA VAL A 68 -7.59 2.05 2.88
C VAL A 68 -8.47 0.80 3.03
N ARG A 69 -8.65 0.08 1.93
CA ARG A 69 -9.38 -1.19 1.94
C ARG A 69 -8.50 -2.31 2.47
N ALA A 70 -9.01 -3.11 3.41
CA ALA A 70 -8.35 -4.33 3.85
C ALA A 70 -8.24 -5.32 2.69
N VAL A 71 -7.04 -5.85 2.47
CA VAL A 71 -6.72 -6.83 1.43
C VAL A 71 -5.83 -7.92 2.01
N THR A 72 -5.97 -9.15 1.52
CA THR A 72 -5.00 -10.21 1.81
C THR A 72 -3.64 -9.82 1.25
N VAL A 73 -2.67 -9.67 2.16
CA VAL A 73 -1.30 -9.32 1.82
C VAL A 73 -0.67 -10.51 1.08
N PRO A 74 -0.24 -10.33 -0.18
CA PRO A 74 0.44 -11.38 -0.90
C PRO A 74 1.82 -11.64 -0.30
N ASP A 75 2.41 -12.79 -0.62
CA ASP A 75 3.79 -13.08 -0.20
C ASP A 75 4.79 -12.09 -0.83
N ILE A 76 5.37 -11.26 0.04
CA ILE A 76 6.40 -10.25 -0.25
C ILE A 76 7.77 -10.64 0.34
N SER A 77 7.98 -11.91 0.71
CA SER A 77 9.25 -12.36 1.31
C SER A 77 10.47 -12.07 0.45
N LEU A 78 10.37 -12.24 -0.88
CA LEU A 78 11.46 -11.96 -1.82
C LEU A 78 11.88 -10.47 -1.84
N PRO A 79 11.00 -9.49 -2.13
CA PRO A 79 11.40 -8.08 -2.09
C PRO A 79 11.80 -7.58 -0.70
N MET A 80 11.31 -8.23 0.37
CA MET A 80 11.70 -7.92 1.75
C MET A 80 13.13 -8.34 2.12
N GLN A 81 13.83 -9.06 1.24
CA GLN A 81 15.25 -9.39 1.44
C GLN A 81 16.17 -8.17 1.33
N LEU A 82 15.74 -7.14 0.60
CA LEU A 82 16.44 -5.86 0.56
C LEU A 82 15.99 -5.01 1.75
N GLY A 83 16.95 -4.57 2.57
CA GLY A 83 16.66 -3.71 3.72
C GLY A 83 16.06 -2.37 3.30
N ARG A 84 15.14 -1.82 4.10
CA ARG A 84 14.43 -0.55 3.81
C ARG A 84 15.37 0.66 3.57
N ARG A 85 16.62 0.59 4.06
CA ARG A 85 17.63 1.66 3.92
C ARG A 85 18.82 1.26 3.04
N GLU A 86 18.75 0.09 2.40
CA GLU A 86 19.82 -0.37 1.51
C GLU A 86 19.70 0.27 0.13
N ASN A 87 20.83 0.31 -0.59
CA ASN A 87 20.86 0.85 -1.93
C ASN A 87 20.19 -0.12 -2.92
N PHE A 88 19.34 0.41 -3.80
CA PHE A 88 18.73 -0.32 -4.89
C PHE A 88 19.42 0.01 -6.22
N SER A 89 19.51 -0.97 -7.12
CA SER A 89 20.15 -0.81 -8.44
C SER A 89 19.64 -1.86 -9.41
N LEU A 90 19.12 -1.42 -10.56
CA LEU A 90 18.65 -2.32 -11.63
C LEU A 90 19.79 -3.07 -12.33
N PHE A 91 21.05 -2.70 -12.11
CA PHE A 91 22.18 -3.41 -12.71
C PHE A 91 22.50 -4.72 -12.00
N LEU A 92 22.05 -4.89 -10.76
CA LEU A 92 22.24 -6.13 -10.01
C LEU A 92 21.12 -7.12 -10.37
N PRO A 93 21.44 -8.35 -10.85
CA PRO A 93 20.42 -9.34 -11.21
C PRO A 93 19.42 -9.62 -10.10
N ARG A 94 19.91 -9.76 -8.86
CA ARG A 94 19.06 -10.01 -7.69
C ARG A 94 18.06 -8.89 -7.43
N HIS A 95 18.45 -7.64 -7.64
CA HIS A 95 17.56 -6.48 -7.46
C HIS A 95 16.47 -6.43 -8.52
N ARG A 96 16.78 -6.85 -9.76
CA ARG A 96 15.78 -6.98 -10.83
C ARG A 96 14.75 -8.04 -10.49
N GLU A 97 15.15 -9.19 -9.98
CA GLU A 97 14.22 -10.25 -9.54
C GLU A 97 13.26 -9.73 -8.46
N MET A 98 13.79 -9.04 -7.45
CA MET A 98 12.97 -8.45 -6.38
C MET A 98 11.98 -7.41 -6.92
N ALA A 99 12.43 -6.52 -7.80
CA ALA A 99 11.58 -5.50 -8.41
C ALA A 99 10.50 -6.12 -9.32
N ALA A 100 10.86 -7.09 -10.15
CA ALA A 100 9.94 -7.80 -11.04
C ALA A 100 8.80 -8.46 -10.24
N ARG A 101 9.14 -9.20 -9.17
CA ARG A 101 8.14 -9.82 -8.29
C ARG A 101 7.17 -8.79 -7.68
N LEU A 102 7.66 -7.63 -7.24
CA LEU A 102 6.81 -6.60 -6.66
C LEU A 102 5.91 -5.94 -7.72
N ILE A 103 6.43 -5.73 -8.93
CA ILE A 103 5.65 -5.22 -10.08
C ILE A 103 4.55 -6.22 -10.45
N ASP A 104 4.87 -7.52 -10.55
CA ASP A 104 3.90 -8.57 -10.85
C ASP A 104 2.76 -8.61 -9.82
N ILE A 105 3.08 -8.43 -8.54
CA ILE A 105 2.07 -8.29 -7.48
C ILE A 105 1.16 -7.09 -7.74
N PHE A 106 1.72 -5.91 -8.03
CA PHE A 106 0.91 -4.70 -8.29
C PHE A 106 0.04 -4.82 -9.56
N LEU A 107 0.54 -5.48 -10.61
CA LEU A 107 -0.21 -5.68 -11.85
C LEU A 107 -1.27 -6.78 -11.71
N SER A 108 -0.98 -7.86 -10.98
CA SER A 108 -1.92 -8.97 -10.76
C SER A 108 -3.16 -8.53 -9.96
N LYS A 109 -2.99 -7.58 -9.02
CA LYS A 109 -4.13 -7.00 -8.27
C LYS A 109 -5.08 -6.19 -9.16
N LYS A 110 -4.64 -5.68 -10.32
CA LYS A 110 -5.52 -5.07 -11.32
C LYS A 110 -6.27 -6.11 -12.16
N PHE A 111 -5.70 -7.31 -12.35
CA PHE A 111 -6.29 -8.34 -13.22
C PHE A 111 -7.42 -9.15 -12.56
N LEU A 112 -7.47 -9.22 -11.22
CA LEU A 112 -8.56 -9.87 -10.49
C LEU A 112 -9.67 -8.87 -10.11
N SER A 113 -10.19 -8.15 -11.11
CA SER A 113 -11.63 -7.85 -11.14
C SER A 113 -12.35 -9.13 -11.59
N PRO A 114 -13.62 -9.37 -11.22
CA PRO A 114 -14.31 -10.64 -11.45
C PRO A 114 -14.69 -10.81 -12.93
N GLN A 115 -13.70 -10.99 -13.81
CA GLN A 115 -13.91 -11.42 -15.19
C GLN A 115 -12.62 -12.01 -15.78
N SER A 116 -12.01 -13.00 -15.12
CA SER A 116 -10.97 -13.81 -15.76
C SER A 116 -11.62 -14.76 -16.78
N SER A 117 -11.65 -14.37 -18.06
CA SER A 117 -12.05 -15.25 -19.15
C SER A 117 -10.99 -16.34 -19.41
N PRO A 118 -11.37 -17.61 -19.62
CA PRO A 118 -10.46 -18.76 -19.59
C PRO A 118 -9.86 -19.13 -20.97
N TRP A 119 -9.63 -18.20 -21.90
CA TRP A 119 -9.40 -18.58 -23.32
C TRP A 119 -7.96 -18.54 -23.84
N ILE A 120 -6.92 -18.29 -23.03
CA ILE A 120 -5.53 -18.17 -23.56
C ILE A 120 -4.73 -19.49 -23.55
N LEU A 121 -5.34 -20.67 -23.48
CA LEU A 121 -4.59 -21.94 -23.64
C LEU A 121 -5.22 -22.94 -24.64
N THR A 122 -5.57 -22.45 -25.82
CA THR A 122 -5.67 -23.32 -27.00
C THR A 122 -4.86 -22.71 -28.13
N LEU A 123 -3.57 -23.07 -28.22
CA LEU A 123 -2.77 -23.23 -29.43
C LEU A 123 -1.48 -23.97 -29.07
#